data_AF-A0A377XFR1-F1
#
_entry.id   AF-A0A377XFR1-F1
#
_cell.length_a   1.000
_cell.length_b   1.000
_cell.length_c   1.000
_cell.angle_alpha   90.00
_cell.angle_beta   90.00
_cell.angle_gamma   90.00
#
_symmetry.space_group_name_H-M   'P 1'
#
loop_
_entity.id
_entity.type
_entity.pdbx_description
1 polymer ?
#
loop_
_entity_poly.entity_id
_entity_poly.type
_entity_poly.pdbx_seq_one_letter_code
_entity_poly.pdbx_strand_id
1 'polypeptide(L)'
;MESHAHTQQAIDARHDWAALREKALNFGEAEQALLVGHAFHPAPKSHEPFNQQEAERYLPDFAPHFPLRWFAVDKTQIAGESLHLNLQQRLTRFAAENAPQLLNELSDNQWLFPLHPWQGEYLLRQEWCQELVAKGLIKDLGEAGAPWLPTTSSRSLYCATSRDMIKFSLSVRLTNSVRTLSVKEVKRGMRLARLAQTDDWPDATGPLPNFPGDAGRRLGRATRSPRQHHAGKPVCPA
;
A
#
# COMPACT_ATOMS: atom_id res chain seq x y z
N MET A 1 12.31 15.53 -18.74
CA MET A 1 12.34 16.86 -18.09
C MET A 1 11.50 16.88 -16.81
N GLU A 2 10.33 16.22 -16.76
CA GLU A 2 9.44 16.19 -15.59
C GLU A 2 10.14 15.80 -14.27
N SER A 3 10.83 14.65 -14.24
CA SER A 3 11.52 14.20 -13.03
C SER A 3 12.52 15.22 -12.47
N HIS A 4 13.17 16.01 -13.33
CA HIS A 4 14.10 17.04 -12.89
C HIS A 4 13.33 18.21 -12.23
N ALA A 5 12.23 18.64 -12.84
CA ALA A 5 11.37 19.68 -12.28
C ALA A 5 10.76 19.27 -10.93
N HIS A 6 10.29 18.02 -10.81
CA HIS A 6 9.75 17.50 -9.55
C HIS A 6 10.81 17.46 -8.44
N THR A 7 12.04 17.04 -8.75
CA THR A 7 13.14 17.10 -7.76
C THR A 7 13.42 18.53 -7.32
N GLN A 8 13.46 19.50 -8.24
CA GLN A 8 13.70 20.89 -7.89
C GLN A 8 12.59 21.44 -6.97
N GLN A 9 11.33 21.19 -7.31
CA GLN A 9 10.18 21.57 -6.47
C GLN A 9 10.27 20.97 -5.06
N ALA A 10 10.67 19.70 -4.93
CA ALA A 10 10.84 19.06 -3.64
C ALA A 10 11.99 19.69 -2.83
N ILE A 11 13.12 20.04 -3.47
CA ILE A 11 14.24 20.73 -2.82
C ILE A 11 13.78 22.11 -2.32
N ASP A 12 13.08 22.86 -3.16
CA ASP A 12 12.58 24.20 -2.82
C ASP A 12 11.49 24.15 -1.73
N ALA A 13 10.75 23.05 -1.62
CA ALA A 13 9.74 22.88 -0.56
C ALA A 13 10.33 22.41 0.78
N ARG A 14 11.44 21.66 0.76
CA ARG A 14 11.99 20.97 1.95
C ARG A 14 13.12 21.75 2.61
N HIS A 15 12.80 22.94 3.11
CA HIS A 15 13.73 23.78 3.87
C HIS A 15 14.24 23.11 5.16
N ASP A 16 13.46 22.18 5.71
CA ASP A 16 13.80 21.34 6.87
C ASP A 16 14.92 20.32 6.58
N TRP A 17 15.16 19.99 5.31
CA TRP A 17 16.08 18.92 4.92
C TRP A 17 17.51 19.13 5.42
N ALA A 18 17.95 20.39 5.53
CA ALA A 18 19.29 20.69 6.03
C ALA A 18 19.44 20.40 7.53
N ALA A 19 18.38 20.65 8.32
CA ALA A 19 18.35 20.42 9.76
C ALA A 19 18.34 18.93 10.12
N LEU A 20 17.99 18.04 9.17
CA LEU A 20 18.11 16.58 9.34
C LEU A 20 19.54 16.11 9.62
N ARG A 21 20.56 16.95 9.39
CA ARG A 21 21.97 16.65 9.71
C ARG A 21 22.31 16.81 11.20
N GLU A 22 21.48 17.50 11.97
CA GLU A 22 21.80 17.93 13.34
C GLU A 22 21.71 16.78 14.35
N LYS A 23 20.97 15.71 14.03
CA LYS A 23 20.72 14.58 14.94
C LYS A 23 20.49 13.28 14.16
N ALA A 24 20.53 12.16 14.88
CA ALA A 24 20.12 10.88 14.33
C ALA A 24 18.64 10.90 13.90
N LEU A 25 18.36 10.34 12.73
CA LEU A 25 17.01 10.25 12.19
C LEU A 25 16.25 9.06 12.76
N ASN A 26 14.95 9.26 13.01
CA ASN A 26 14.03 8.15 13.21
C ASN A 26 13.60 7.52 11.87
N PHE A 27 12.86 6.41 11.94
CA PHE A 27 12.43 5.67 10.75
C PHE A 27 11.60 6.51 9.77
N GLY A 28 10.63 7.29 10.26
CA GLY A 28 9.78 8.12 9.42
C GLY A 28 10.55 9.26 8.75
N GLU A 29 11.41 9.94 9.51
CA GLU A 29 12.30 10.99 8.98
C GLU A 29 13.18 10.46 7.84
N ALA A 30 13.81 9.29 8.04
CA ALA A 30 14.66 8.66 7.03
C ALA A 30 13.89 8.25 5.77
N GLU A 31 12.67 7.70 5.92
CA GLU A 31 11.84 7.26 4.79
C GLU A 31 11.34 8.42 3.90
N GLN A 32 11.31 9.65 4.42
CA GLN A 32 10.90 10.87 3.69
C GLN A 32 12.07 11.81 3.36
N ALA A 33 13.31 11.42 3.66
CA ALA A 33 14.49 12.24 3.39
C ALA A 33 15.06 12.06 1.96
N LEU A 34 14.62 11.07 1.18
CA LEU A 34 15.19 10.78 -0.14
C LEU A 34 14.59 11.66 -1.26
N LEU A 35 15.12 12.88 -1.44
CA LEU A 35 14.67 13.82 -2.48
C LEU A 35 15.23 13.53 -3.88
N VAL A 36 16.38 12.86 -3.98
CA VAL A 36 17.04 12.58 -5.27
C VAL A 36 16.43 11.35 -5.96
N GLY A 37 15.94 10.38 -5.18
CA GLY A 37 15.49 9.10 -5.69
C GLY A 37 16.65 8.18 -6.11
N HIS A 38 16.43 7.31 -7.10
CA HIS A 38 17.44 6.34 -7.53
C HIS A 38 18.59 7.01 -8.30
N ALA A 39 19.78 7.07 -7.70
CA ALA A 39 20.95 7.82 -8.21
C ALA A 39 21.37 7.49 -9.65
N PHE A 40 21.14 6.25 -10.10
CA PHE A 40 21.50 5.79 -11.45
C PHE A 40 20.30 5.65 -12.41
N HIS A 41 19.15 6.23 -12.07
CA HIS A 41 17.98 6.20 -12.94
C HIS A 41 17.86 7.52 -13.72
N PRO A 42 17.50 7.52 -15.02
CA PRO A 42 17.41 8.75 -15.81
C PRO A 42 16.23 9.67 -15.42
N ALA A 43 15.21 9.11 -14.78
CA ALA A 43 14.02 9.85 -14.32
C ALA A 43 13.50 9.30 -12.97
N PRO A 44 14.26 9.46 -11.86
CA PRO A 44 13.98 8.80 -10.59
C PRO A 44 12.70 9.30 -9.89
N LYS A 45 12.21 10.49 -10.26
CA LYS A 45 11.03 11.19 -9.72
C LYS A 45 9.93 11.40 -10.76
N SER A 46 9.91 10.60 -11.82
CA SER A 46 8.70 10.46 -12.63
C SER A 46 7.64 9.71 -11.81
N HIS A 47 6.41 10.22 -11.81
CA HIS A 47 5.32 9.75 -10.97
C HIS A 47 3.96 9.77 -11.68
N GLU A 48 3.94 9.58 -13.00
CA GLU A 48 2.69 9.47 -13.75
C GLU A 48 1.78 8.37 -13.16
N PRO A 49 0.45 8.58 -13.09
CA PRO A 49 -0.31 9.70 -13.64
C PRO A 49 -0.55 10.85 -12.65
N PHE A 50 0.19 10.94 -11.54
CA PHE A 50 -0.06 11.96 -10.53
C PHE A 50 0.11 13.38 -11.07
N ASN A 51 -0.88 14.21 -10.78
CA ASN A 51 -0.75 15.66 -10.86
C ASN A 51 0.02 16.22 -9.64
N GLN A 52 0.25 17.53 -9.61
CA GLN A 52 1.03 18.19 -8.57
C GLN A 52 0.46 17.97 -7.15
N GLN A 53 -0.85 18.16 -6.96
CA GLN A 53 -1.49 18.00 -5.64
C GLN A 53 -1.43 16.55 -5.16
N GLU A 54 -1.59 15.60 -6.08
CA GLU A 54 -1.45 14.17 -5.79
C GLU A 54 -0.01 13.80 -5.44
N ALA A 55 0.97 14.37 -6.15
CA ALA A 55 2.38 14.16 -5.85
C ALA A 55 2.75 14.70 -4.46
N GLU A 56 2.32 15.91 -4.13
CA GLU A 56 2.53 16.55 -2.82
C GLU A 56 1.91 15.76 -1.67
N ARG A 57 0.73 15.15 -1.90
CA ARG A 57 0.02 14.38 -0.87
C ARG A 57 0.50 12.94 -0.75
N TYR A 58 0.84 12.27 -1.85
CA TYR A 58 1.05 10.82 -1.89
C TYR A 58 2.50 10.37 -2.07
N LEU A 59 3.44 11.29 -2.33
CA LEU A 59 4.87 10.98 -2.43
C LEU A 59 5.63 11.43 -1.18
N PRO A 60 6.71 10.72 -0.78
CA PRO A 60 7.48 11.05 0.42
C PRO A 60 8.21 12.40 0.35
N ASP A 61 8.42 12.92 -0.86
CA ASP A 61 9.24 14.09 -1.18
C ASP A 61 8.87 15.34 -0.36
N PHE A 62 7.58 15.57 -0.14
CA PHE A 62 7.06 16.74 0.58
C PHE A 62 6.77 16.46 2.07
N ALA A 63 7.25 15.33 2.59
CA ALA A 63 6.96 14.82 3.93
C ALA A 63 5.46 14.83 4.34
N PRO A 64 4.53 14.43 3.45
CA PRO A 64 3.11 14.44 3.78
C PRO A 64 2.75 13.31 4.74
N HIS A 65 1.56 13.42 5.31
CA HIS A 65 0.85 12.33 5.96
C HIS A 65 -0.64 12.45 5.70
N PHE A 66 -1.35 11.33 5.68
CA PHE A 66 -2.79 11.28 5.44
C PHE A 66 -3.43 10.07 6.15
N PRO A 67 -4.69 10.16 6.58
CA PRO A 67 -5.45 8.99 7.02
C PRO A 67 -5.71 8.03 5.85
N LEU A 68 -5.93 6.75 6.15
CA LEU A 68 -6.38 5.78 5.14
C LEU A 68 -7.82 6.04 4.76
N ARG A 69 -8.18 5.58 3.56
CA ARG A 69 -9.58 5.45 3.14
C ARG A 69 -10.11 4.08 3.55
N TRP A 70 -11.38 3.99 3.91
CA TRP A 70 -11.99 2.76 4.42
C TRP A 70 -13.27 2.43 3.70
N PHE A 71 -13.45 1.15 3.38
CA PHE A 71 -14.74 0.59 2.98
C PHE A 71 -15.24 -0.37 4.07
N ALA A 72 -16.55 -0.40 4.31
CA ALA A 72 -17.21 -1.58 4.86
C ALA A 72 -17.54 -2.51 3.69
N VAL A 73 -17.04 -3.74 3.72
CA VAL A 73 -17.13 -4.69 2.61
C VAL A 73 -17.70 -6.00 3.10
N ASP A 74 -18.66 -6.54 2.36
CA ASP A 74 -19.20 -7.86 2.64
C ASP A 74 -18.09 -8.93 2.53
N LYS A 75 -17.98 -9.81 3.52
CA LYS A 75 -16.92 -10.83 3.61
C LYS A 75 -16.86 -11.73 2.38
N THR A 76 -17.97 -11.93 1.66
CA THR A 76 -18.00 -12.72 0.41
C THR A 76 -17.18 -12.09 -0.72
N GLN A 77 -16.92 -10.78 -0.63
CA GLN A 77 -16.13 -10.01 -1.57
C GLN A 77 -14.66 -9.87 -1.13
N ILE A 78 -14.30 -10.27 0.08
CA ILE A 78 -12.94 -10.14 0.61
C ILE A 78 -12.13 -11.42 0.35
N ALA A 79 -11.00 -11.27 -0.33
CA ALA A 79 -10.00 -12.32 -0.47
C ALA A 79 -8.70 -11.93 0.23
N GLY A 80 -8.14 -12.83 1.03
CA GLY A 80 -6.88 -12.57 1.74
C GLY A 80 -6.42 -13.74 2.57
N GLU A 81 -5.22 -13.61 3.13
CA GLU A 81 -4.60 -14.62 3.98
C GLU A 81 -3.76 -13.95 5.07
N SER A 82 -3.64 -14.62 6.21
CA SER A 82 -3.04 -14.09 7.42
C SER A 82 -2.58 -15.28 8.31
N LEU A 83 -1.34 -15.26 8.85
CA LEU A 83 -0.86 -16.18 9.91
C LEU A 83 -1.17 -15.63 11.32
N HIS A 84 -1.08 -16.43 12.38
CA HIS A 84 -1.29 -16.03 13.80
C HIS A 84 -2.70 -15.56 14.16
N LEU A 85 -3.24 -14.61 13.40
CA LEU A 85 -4.63 -14.18 13.35
C LEU A 85 -5.20 -14.58 11.99
N ASN A 86 -6.44 -15.06 11.95
CA ASN A 86 -7.14 -15.21 10.66
C ASN A 86 -7.40 -13.83 10.01
N LEU A 87 -7.87 -13.81 8.76
CA LEU A 87 -8.05 -12.56 8.01
C LEU A 87 -9.01 -11.58 8.73
N GLN A 88 -10.15 -12.06 9.19
CA GLN A 88 -11.14 -11.25 9.91
C GLN A 88 -10.50 -10.60 11.14
N GLN A 89 -9.87 -11.39 12.00
CA GLN A 89 -9.22 -10.92 13.22
C GLN A 89 -8.15 -9.87 12.93
N ARG A 90 -7.39 -10.03 11.84
CA ARG A 90 -6.40 -9.04 11.44
C ARG A 90 -7.03 -7.72 11.01
N LEU A 91 -8.07 -7.76 10.18
CA LEU A 91 -8.77 -6.56 9.73
C LEU A 91 -9.45 -5.85 10.89
N THR A 92 -10.09 -6.59 11.80
CA THR A 92 -10.67 -6.05 13.03
C THR A 92 -9.61 -5.36 13.89
N ARG A 93 -8.47 -6.01 14.16
CA ARG A 93 -7.40 -5.40 14.95
C ARG A 93 -6.84 -4.15 14.26
N PHE A 94 -6.57 -4.23 12.96
CA PHE A 94 -6.01 -3.13 12.19
C PHE A 94 -6.95 -1.93 12.14
N ALA A 95 -8.26 -2.16 12.00
CA ALA A 95 -9.25 -1.07 12.07
C ALA A 95 -9.38 -0.50 13.49
N ALA A 96 -9.36 -1.35 14.53
CA ALA A 96 -9.45 -0.89 15.92
C ALA A 96 -8.26 -0.01 16.33
N GLU A 97 -7.04 -0.33 15.89
CA GLU A 97 -5.85 0.45 16.22
C GLU A 97 -5.73 1.74 15.38
N ASN A 98 -6.25 1.75 14.15
CA ASN A 98 -6.02 2.85 13.20
C ASN A 98 -7.24 3.73 12.94
N ALA A 99 -8.46 3.24 13.06
CA ALA A 99 -9.70 3.99 12.80
C ALA A 99 -10.84 3.51 13.74
N PRO A 100 -10.67 3.60 15.07
CA PRO A 100 -11.62 3.06 16.04
C PRO A 100 -13.04 3.64 15.90
N GLN A 101 -13.16 4.87 15.40
CA GLN A 101 -14.45 5.53 15.15
C GLN A 101 -15.30 4.85 14.06
N LEU A 102 -14.71 3.98 13.23
CA LEU A 102 -15.43 3.22 12.20
C LEU A 102 -15.90 1.84 12.68
N LEU A 103 -15.61 1.45 13.92
CA LEU A 103 -15.96 0.11 14.44
C LEU A 103 -17.46 -0.13 14.53
N ASN A 104 -18.28 0.92 14.51
CA ASN A 104 -19.74 0.82 14.40
C ASN A 104 -20.21 0.21 13.06
N GLU A 105 -19.38 0.23 12.02
CA GLU A 105 -19.66 -0.38 10.71
C GLU A 105 -19.18 -1.84 10.63
N LEU A 106 -18.45 -2.33 11.64
CA LEU A 106 -17.97 -3.71 11.71
C LEU A 106 -19.08 -4.66 12.18
N SER A 107 -19.29 -5.75 11.45
CA SER A 107 -20.17 -6.85 11.85
C SER A 107 -19.60 -8.21 11.39
N ASP A 108 -20.32 -9.30 11.66
CA ASP A 108 -19.93 -10.64 11.24
C ASP A 108 -19.79 -10.77 9.72
N ASN A 109 -20.59 -10.00 8.97
CA ASN A 109 -20.64 -10.05 7.49
C ASN A 109 -19.98 -8.84 6.83
N GLN A 110 -19.96 -7.68 7.48
CA GLN A 110 -19.34 -6.46 6.94
C GLN A 110 -18.03 -6.18 7.66
N TRP A 111 -16.91 -6.26 6.95
CA TRP A 111 -15.58 -6.04 7.52
C TRP A 111 -14.99 -4.73 7.01
N LEU A 112 -14.20 -4.07 7.87
CA LEU A 112 -13.49 -2.85 7.54
C LEU A 112 -12.26 -3.16 6.68
N PHE A 113 -12.22 -2.59 5.48
CA PHE A 113 -11.19 -2.82 4.49
C PHE A 113 -10.47 -1.49 4.20
N PRO A 114 -9.18 -1.34 4.55
CA PRO A 114 -8.43 -0.12 4.31
C PRO A 114 -7.90 -0.06 2.87
N LEU A 115 -7.83 1.16 2.34
CA LEU A 115 -7.34 1.50 1.01
C LEU A 115 -6.40 2.71 1.08
N HIS A 116 -5.45 2.76 0.16
CA HIS A 116 -4.76 4.01 -0.16
C HIS A 116 -5.80 5.01 -0.72
N PRO A 117 -5.87 6.27 -0.26
CA PRO A 117 -6.91 7.19 -0.69
C PRO A 117 -7.05 7.34 -2.21
N TRP A 118 -5.94 7.64 -2.90
CA TRP A 118 -5.91 7.72 -4.37
C TRP A 118 -6.40 6.44 -5.06
N GLN A 119 -5.96 5.27 -4.57
CA GLN A 119 -6.36 4.00 -5.15
C GLN A 119 -7.85 3.73 -4.89
N GLY A 120 -8.38 4.09 -3.73
CA GLY A 120 -9.79 3.93 -3.41
C GLY A 120 -10.69 4.78 -4.30
N GLU A 121 -10.32 6.04 -4.56
CA GLU A 121 -11.02 6.87 -5.54
C GLU A 121 -10.98 6.28 -6.95
N TYR A 122 -9.79 5.84 -7.40
CA TYR A 122 -9.65 5.17 -8.69
C TYR A 122 -10.53 3.91 -8.80
N LEU A 123 -10.60 3.09 -7.74
CA LEU A 123 -11.39 1.88 -7.71
C LEU A 123 -12.90 2.16 -7.74
N LEU A 124 -13.37 3.20 -7.03
CA LEU A 124 -14.79 3.61 -7.04
C LEU A 124 -15.29 4.08 -8.42
N ARG A 125 -14.37 4.50 -9.30
CA ARG A 125 -14.70 4.85 -10.69
C ARG A 125 -14.83 3.63 -11.61
N GLN A 126 -14.47 2.44 -11.15
CA GLN A 126 -14.55 1.22 -11.97
C GLN A 126 -15.94 0.61 -11.91
N GLU A 127 -16.48 0.20 -13.06
CA GLU A 127 -17.83 -0.39 -13.18
C GLU A 127 -18.06 -1.54 -12.21
N TRP A 128 -17.11 -2.48 -12.12
CA TRP A 128 -17.22 -3.63 -11.21
C TRP A 128 -17.30 -3.22 -9.73
N CYS A 129 -16.70 -2.10 -9.34
CA CYS A 129 -16.76 -1.61 -7.97
C CYS A 129 -18.11 -0.91 -7.71
N GLN A 130 -18.58 -0.12 -8.68
CA GLN A 130 -19.90 0.52 -8.64
C GLN A 130 -21.03 -0.51 -8.56
N GLU A 131 -20.91 -1.66 -9.24
CA GLU A 131 -21.85 -2.76 -9.10
C GLU A 131 -21.95 -3.29 -7.67
N LEU A 132 -20.82 -3.39 -6.95
CA LEU A 132 -20.81 -3.85 -5.56
C LEU A 132 -21.40 -2.80 -4.62
N VAL A 133 -21.13 -1.53 -4.89
CA VAL A 133 -21.75 -0.41 -4.16
C VAL A 133 -23.27 -0.43 -4.36
N ALA A 134 -23.74 -0.57 -5.60
CA ALA A 134 -25.17 -0.65 -5.93
C ALA A 134 -25.86 -1.86 -5.29
N LYS A 135 -25.14 -2.98 -5.12
CA LYS A 135 -25.62 -4.18 -4.40
C LYS A 135 -25.54 -4.06 -2.88
N GLY A 136 -25.04 -2.95 -2.33
CA GLY A 136 -24.83 -2.77 -0.88
C GLY A 136 -23.72 -3.66 -0.30
N LEU A 137 -22.88 -4.26 -1.14
CA LEU A 137 -21.76 -5.12 -0.74
C LEU A 137 -20.50 -4.31 -0.41
N ILE A 138 -20.45 -3.06 -0.85
CA ILE A 138 -19.41 -2.08 -0.48
C ILE A 138 -20.10 -0.79 -0.06
N LYS A 139 -19.75 -0.30 1.12
CA LYS A 139 -20.06 1.06 1.57
C LYS A 139 -18.75 1.82 1.75
N ASP A 140 -18.63 2.94 1.04
CA ASP A 140 -17.51 3.85 1.20
C ASP A 140 -17.67 4.67 2.49
N LEU A 141 -16.67 4.60 3.38
CA LEU A 141 -16.65 5.29 4.66
C LEU A 141 -15.76 6.54 4.64
N GLY A 142 -15.13 6.83 3.50
CA GLY A 142 -14.23 7.97 3.37
C GLY A 142 -12.87 7.75 4.05
N GLU A 143 -12.16 8.86 4.25
CA GLU A 143 -10.89 8.89 4.97
C GLU A 143 -11.11 9.00 6.47
N ALA A 144 -10.39 8.20 7.26
CA ALA A 144 -10.51 8.21 8.72
C ALA A 144 -9.27 7.62 9.40
N GLY A 145 -8.99 8.14 10.60
CA GLY A 145 -8.08 7.48 11.54
C GLY A 145 -6.70 8.12 11.68
N ALA A 146 -5.74 7.32 12.13
CA ALA A 146 -4.36 7.71 12.40
C ALA A 146 -3.65 8.22 11.13
N PRO A 147 -2.64 9.10 11.27
CA PRO A 147 -1.86 9.59 10.15
C PRO A 147 -0.90 8.52 9.64
N TRP A 148 -0.87 8.33 8.33
CA TRP A 148 0.05 7.45 7.62
C TRP A 148 0.98 8.27 6.73
N LEU A 149 2.27 8.00 6.83
CA LEU A 149 3.26 8.61 5.93
C LEU A 149 3.64 7.65 4.81
N PRO A 150 3.73 8.12 3.54
CA PRO A 150 4.29 7.34 2.46
C PRO A 150 5.80 7.17 2.65
N THR A 151 6.28 5.95 2.50
CA THR A 151 7.71 5.64 2.61
C THR A 151 8.43 5.90 1.28
N THR A 152 9.74 5.64 1.20
CA THR A 152 10.55 5.74 -0.03
C THR A 152 9.95 5.03 -1.25
N SER A 153 9.11 4.02 -1.03
CA SER A 153 8.41 3.28 -2.12
C SER A 153 7.06 3.88 -2.53
N SER A 154 6.62 4.95 -1.87
CA SER A 154 5.33 5.65 -1.91
C SER A 154 4.11 4.79 -1.54
N ARG A 155 4.01 3.57 -2.09
CA ARG A 155 2.89 2.64 -1.90
C ARG A 155 2.92 1.87 -0.59
N SER A 156 4.04 1.87 0.12
CA SER A 156 4.13 1.32 1.47
C SER A 156 3.99 2.48 2.43
N LEU A 157 3.13 2.36 3.41
CA LEU A 157 2.82 3.41 4.36
C LEU A 157 3.24 2.97 5.77
N TYR A 158 3.68 3.95 6.55
CA TYR A 158 4.10 3.80 7.93
C TYR A 158 3.20 4.63 8.85
N CYS A 159 2.86 4.06 10.00
CA CYS A 159 2.21 4.76 11.10
C CYS A 159 2.89 4.30 12.40
N ALA A 160 3.44 5.24 13.17
CA ALA A 160 4.25 4.92 14.35
C ALA A 160 3.48 4.18 15.45
N THR A 161 2.16 4.38 15.52
CA THR A 161 1.28 3.75 16.50
C THR A 161 0.66 2.45 16.02
N SER A 162 0.81 2.10 14.74
CA SER A 162 0.27 0.86 14.16
C SER A 162 1.26 -0.29 14.32
N ARG A 163 0.76 -1.48 14.67
CA ARG A 163 1.60 -2.69 14.72
C ARG A 163 2.00 -3.19 13.33
N ASP A 164 1.20 -2.91 12.32
CA ASP A 164 1.45 -3.31 10.94
C ASP A 164 1.75 -2.08 10.08
N MET A 165 2.78 -2.16 9.22
CA MET A 165 2.87 -1.31 8.03
C MET A 165 1.99 -1.88 6.92
N ILE A 166 1.46 -1.03 6.04
CA ILE A 166 0.60 -1.47 4.93
C ILE A 166 1.23 -1.18 3.58
N LYS A 167 1.12 -2.11 2.63
CA LYS A 167 1.68 -1.99 1.28
C LYS A 167 0.62 -2.20 0.22
N PHE A 168 0.23 -1.12 -0.44
CA PHE A 168 -0.85 -1.12 -1.42
C PHE A 168 -0.38 -1.50 -2.82
N SER A 169 -1.32 -2.05 -3.59
CA SER A 169 -1.25 -2.06 -5.04
C SER A 169 -1.63 -0.66 -5.49
N LEU A 170 -0.71 0.06 -6.11
CA LEU A 170 -0.91 1.45 -6.52
C LEU A 170 -0.73 1.56 -8.04
N SER A 171 -1.77 2.00 -8.76
CA SER A 171 -1.77 2.14 -10.23
C SER A 171 -0.98 3.37 -10.71
N VAL A 172 0.22 3.55 -10.18
CA VAL A 172 1.14 4.66 -10.47
C VAL A 172 2.44 4.08 -11.00
N ARG A 173 3.04 4.72 -12.01
CA ARG A 173 4.34 4.36 -12.55
C ARG A 173 5.40 5.12 -11.76
N LEU A 174 6.23 4.38 -11.02
CA LEU A 174 7.42 4.93 -10.37
C LEU A 174 8.63 4.25 -10.97
N THR A 175 9.57 5.04 -11.49
CA THR A 175 10.69 4.58 -12.31
C THR A 175 10.19 3.76 -13.53
N ASN A 176 10.59 2.50 -13.66
CA ASN A 176 10.30 1.66 -14.82
C ASN A 176 9.11 0.72 -14.61
N SER A 177 8.31 0.89 -13.55
CA SER A 177 7.28 -0.08 -13.21
C SER A 177 6.01 0.56 -12.66
N VAL A 178 4.87 0.08 -13.17
CA VAL A 178 3.58 0.30 -12.52
C VAL A 178 3.58 -0.46 -11.19
N ARG A 179 3.19 0.22 -10.13
CA ARG A 179 3.35 -0.24 -8.75
C ARG A 179 2.16 -1.05 -8.23
N THR A 180 1.53 -1.80 -9.13
CA THR A 180 0.52 -2.79 -8.79
C THR A 180 1.12 -4.00 -8.08
N LEU A 181 0.26 -4.81 -7.45
CA LEU A 181 0.63 -6.07 -6.84
C LEU A 181 -0.18 -7.21 -7.42
N SER A 182 0.51 -8.28 -7.80
CA SER A 182 -0.10 -9.52 -8.22
C SER A 182 -0.29 -10.48 -7.04
N VAL A 183 -1.29 -11.36 -7.13
CA VAL A 183 -1.49 -12.44 -6.15
C VAL A 183 -0.26 -13.34 -6.05
N LYS A 184 0.49 -13.53 -7.15
CA LYS A 184 1.74 -14.29 -7.16
C LYS A 184 2.80 -13.65 -6.26
N GLU A 185 2.94 -12.33 -6.30
CA GLU A 185 3.92 -11.60 -5.48
C GLU A 185 3.53 -11.62 -4.00
N VAL A 186 2.24 -11.46 -3.66
CA VAL A 186 1.82 -11.49 -2.24
C VAL A 186 2.01 -12.88 -1.63
N LYS A 187 1.78 -13.94 -2.42
CA LYS A 187 2.05 -15.33 -2.01
C LYS A 187 3.52 -15.60 -1.71
N ARG A 188 4.47 -14.87 -2.33
CA ARG A 188 5.91 -14.99 -1.99
C ARG A 188 6.17 -14.52 -0.56
N GLY A 189 5.56 -13.41 -0.16
CA GLY A 189 5.64 -12.91 1.22
C GLY A 189 5.06 -13.91 2.21
N MET A 190 3.88 -14.49 1.92
CA MET A 190 3.30 -15.53 2.78
C MET A 190 4.14 -16.81 2.85
N ARG A 191 4.82 -17.19 1.77
CA ARG A 191 5.74 -18.33 1.77
C ARG A 191 6.93 -18.06 2.68
N LEU A 192 7.56 -16.89 2.57
CA LEU A 192 8.69 -16.51 3.41
C LEU A 192 8.27 -16.39 4.88
N ALA A 193 7.09 -15.82 5.16
CA ALA A 193 6.56 -15.70 6.51
C ALA A 193 6.34 -17.06 7.20
N ARG A 194 5.85 -18.05 6.44
CA ARG A 194 5.74 -19.44 6.93
C ARG A 194 7.10 -20.09 7.14
N LEU A 195 8.03 -19.87 6.21
CA LEU A 195 9.41 -20.34 6.35
C LEU A 195 10.07 -19.75 7.61
N ALA A 196 9.74 -18.50 7.96
CA ALA A 196 10.23 -17.87 9.18
C ALA A 196 9.66 -18.46 10.49
N GLN A 197 8.76 -19.45 10.41
CA GLN A 197 8.25 -20.18 11.57
C GLN A 197 8.88 -21.57 11.72
N THR A 198 9.82 -21.96 10.84
CA THR A 198 10.50 -23.26 10.94
C THR A 198 11.70 -23.15 11.89
N ASP A 199 12.05 -24.27 12.54
CA ASP A 199 13.16 -24.32 13.49
C ASP A 199 14.52 -23.97 12.87
N ASP A 200 14.70 -24.20 11.57
CA ASP A 200 15.94 -23.89 10.83
C ASP A 200 16.12 -22.39 10.51
N TRP A 201 15.09 -21.56 10.70
CA TRP A 201 15.11 -20.16 10.31
C TRP A 201 16.13 -19.30 11.08
N PRO A 202 16.25 -19.40 12.42
CA PRO A 202 17.23 -18.64 13.19
C PRO A 202 18.67 -18.93 12.74
N ASP A 203 18.99 -20.20 12.47
CA ASP A 203 20.31 -20.63 12.01
C ASP A 203 20.66 -20.06 10.63
N ALA A 204 19.65 -19.91 9.75
CA ALA A 204 19.82 -19.36 8.42
C ALA A 204 19.94 -17.82 8.38
N THR A 205 19.50 -17.10 9.41
CA THR A 205 19.39 -15.62 9.39
C THR A 205 20.35 -14.89 10.32
N GLY A 206 20.97 -15.57 11.29
CA GLY A 206 21.94 -14.96 12.20
C GLY A 206 21.33 -13.80 13.02
N PRO A 207 22.14 -12.84 13.52
CA PRO A 207 21.67 -11.75 14.39
C PRO A 207 20.92 -10.65 13.62
N LEU A 208 20.56 -10.86 12.36
CA LEU A 208 19.85 -9.87 11.56
C LEU A 208 18.44 -9.70 12.16
N PRO A 209 18.04 -8.46 12.54
CA PRO A 209 16.68 -8.22 12.93
C PRO A 209 15.80 -8.56 11.74
N ASN A 210 15.03 -9.63 11.88
CA ASN A 210 13.85 -9.80 11.07
C ASN A 210 13.03 -8.53 11.29
N PHE A 211 12.74 -7.77 10.24
CA PHE A 211 11.34 -7.34 10.13
C PHE A 211 10.62 -8.67 10.09
N PRO A 212 9.81 -9.07 11.11
CA PRO A 212 8.99 -10.26 11.00
C PRO A 212 7.95 -9.93 9.94
N GLY A 213 8.44 -10.06 8.71
CA GLY A 213 7.78 -9.85 7.48
C GLY A 213 6.98 -11.11 7.25
N ASP A 214 5.93 -11.20 8.02
CA ASP A 214 4.61 -11.41 7.48
C ASP A 214 4.22 -10.42 6.34
N ALA A 215 5.17 -9.68 5.77
CA ALA A 215 5.15 -8.64 4.74
C ALA A 215 4.63 -9.09 3.36
N GLY A 216 3.90 -10.21 3.33
CA GLY A 216 2.92 -10.59 2.33
C GLY A 216 1.47 -10.33 2.74
N ARG A 217 1.18 -9.79 3.92
CA ARG A 217 -0.18 -9.45 4.38
C ARG A 217 -0.66 -8.18 3.71
N ARG A 218 -1.14 -8.38 2.50
CA ARG A 218 -1.72 -7.37 1.63
C ARG A 218 -3.18 -7.73 1.54
N LEU A 219 -4.04 -6.79 1.88
CA LEU A 219 -5.47 -6.93 1.61
C LEU A 219 -5.63 -7.21 0.11
N GLY A 220 -6.16 -8.38 -0.20
CA GLY A 220 -6.42 -8.79 -1.57
C GLY A 220 -7.53 -7.93 -2.16
N ARG A 221 -7.60 -7.95 -3.50
CA ARG A 221 -8.72 -7.38 -4.26
C ARG A 221 -10.06 -7.73 -3.61
N ALA A 222 -10.95 -6.75 -3.52
CA ALA A 222 -12.36 -6.94 -3.16
C ALA A 222 -13.18 -7.71 -4.24
N THR A 223 -12.53 -8.36 -5.21
CA THR A 223 -13.21 -9.14 -6.24
C THR A 223 -12.37 -10.27 -6.82
N ARG A 224 -13.00 -11.46 -6.93
CA ARG A 224 -12.66 -12.45 -7.96
C ARG A 224 -12.92 -11.80 -9.32
N SER A 225 -11.89 -11.68 -10.16
CA SER A 225 -12.10 -11.40 -11.59
C SER A 225 -12.95 -12.53 -12.19
N PRO A 226 -13.95 -12.25 -13.04
CA PRO A 226 -14.45 -13.25 -13.98
C PRO A 226 -13.26 -13.76 -14.79
N ARG A 227 -13.21 -15.06 -15.05
CA ARG A 227 -12.18 -15.67 -15.90
C ARG A 227 -12.10 -14.89 -17.20
N GLN A 228 -10.97 -14.24 -17.48
CA GLN A 228 -10.67 -13.86 -18.86
C GLN A 228 -10.49 -15.18 -19.62
N HIS A 229 -11.48 -15.52 -20.45
CA HIS A 229 -11.30 -16.52 -21.47
C HIS A 229 -10.12 -16.07 -22.34
N HIS A 230 -9.03 -16.84 -22.31
CA HIS A 230 -7.97 -16.72 -23.29
C HIS A 230 -8.57 -17.01 -24.67
N ALA A 231 -8.86 -15.96 -25.43
CA ALA A 231 -9.00 -16.07 -26.87
C ALA A 231 -7.64 -16.53 -27.42
N GLY A 232 -7.66 -17.65 -28.14
CA GLY A 232 -6.48 -18.31 -28.69
C GLY A 232 -5.66 -17.39 -29.58
N LYS A 233 -4.34 -17.52 -29.50
CA LYS A 233 -3.43 -16.98 -30.51
C LYS A 233 -3.70 -17.69 -31.85
N PRO A 234 -3.86 -16.98 -32.97
CA PRO A 234 -3.83 -17.61 -34.28
C PRO A 234 -2.39 -18.07 -34.57
N VAL A 235 -2.26 -19.35 -34.93
CA VAL A 235 -1.03 -19.93 -35.47
C VAL A 235 -0.99 -19.57 -36.95
N CYS A 236 0.04 -18.84 -37.40
CA CYS A 236 0.34 -18.66 -38.82
C CYS A 236 0.89 -19.98 -39.38
N PRO A 237 0.37 -20.52 -40.49
CA PRO A 237 1.02 -21.61 -41.20
C PRO A 237 2.19 -21.08 -42.03
N ALA A 238 3.21 -21.93 -42.17
CA ALA A 238 4.36 -21.74 -43.04
C ALA A 238 3.98 -21.83 -44.54
#